data_AF-A0A0F8DFV1-F1
#
_entry.id   AF-A0A0F8DFV1-F1
#
_cell.length_a   1.000
_cell.length_b   1.000
_cell.length_c   1.000
_cell.angle_alpha   90.00
_cell.angle_beta   90.00
_cell.angle_gamma   90.00
#
_symmetry.space_group_name_H-M   'P 1'
#
loop_
_entity.id
_entity.type
_entity.pdbx_description
1 polymer ?
#
loop_
_entity_poly.entity_id
_entity_poly.type
_entity_poly.pdbx_seq_one_letter_code
_entity_poly.pdbx_strand_id
1 'polypeptide(L)'
;MAFANFVSVTGINILQSFTTKRKIYSYEGFKLKVSELVNDPLIVDWIDTLNPAINTKKLYLQAMQNFTDWSGKTPSDLLIETKDEIKSGKLMRQRKIKSYLIGFRKHLQDQKLSDLSIRSKSLSAFRRVQGNCV
;
A
#
# COMPACT_ATOMS: atom_id res chain seq x y z
N MET A 1 -16.15 39.82 -23.12
CA MET A 1 -15.97 40.02 -24.57
C MET A 1 -14.53 39.67 -24.92
N ALA A 2 -14.35 38.65 -25.77
CA ALA A 2 -13.19 38.29 -26.60
C ALA A 2 -11.80 38.14 -25.91
N PHE A 3 -10.95 37.17 -26.23
CA PHE A 3 -10.72 36.51 -27.51
C PHE A 3 -10.41 35.02 -27.34
N ALA A 4 -11.04 34.18 -28.17
CA ALA A 4 -10.60 32.82 -28.44
C ALA A 4 -9.44 32.89 -29.43
N ASN A 5 -8.27 32.38 -29.06
CA ASN A 5 -7.23 32.01 -30.01
C ASN A 5 -7.28 30.50 -30.23
N PHE A 6 -7.90 30.12 -31.34
CA PHE A 6 -7.84 28.79 -31.90
C PHE A 6 -6.49 28.61 -32.58
N VAL A 7 -5.61 27.78 -32.00
CA VAL A 7 -4.44 27.23 -32.69
C VAL A 7 -4.62 25.72 -32.73
N SER A 8 -5.14 25.25 -33.85
CA SER A 8 -5.07 23.85 -34.26
C SER A 8 -3.68 23.60 -34.84
N VAL A 9 -2.79 23.04 -34.04
CA VAL A 9 -1.68 22.24 -34.56
C VAL A 9 -1.56 21.01 -33.67
N THR A 10 -1.59 19.86 -34.32
CA THR A 10 -1.39 18.50 -33.83
C THR A 10 -0.50 18.39 -32.58
N GLY A 11 -1.03 17.74 -31.54
CA GLY A 11 -0.20 17.20 -30.45
C GLY A 11 -0.58 17.69 -29.05
N ILE A 12 -1.35 16.85 -28.35
CA ILE A 12 -1.31 16.62 -26.90
C ILE A 12 -1.17 17.88 -26.02
N ASN A 13 -2.29 18.54 -25.74
CA ASN A 13 -2.42 19.43 -24.58
C ASN A 13 -2.87 18.60 -23.38
N ILE A 14 -1.94 18.26 -22.48
CA ILE A 14 -2.29 17.80 -21.13
C ILE A 14 -2.11 18.99 -20.19
N LEU A 15 -3.25 19.43 -19.66
CA LEU A 15 -3.42 20.48 -18.66
C LEU A 15 -2.45 20.28 -17.49
N GLN A 16 -1.67 21.33 -17.18
CA GLN A 16 -1.02 21.43 -15.89
C GLN A 16 -2.10 21.57 -14.81
N SER A 17 -2.16 20.59 -13.91
CA SER A 17 -2.82 20.72 -12.61
C SER A 17 -1.80 20.51 -11.49
N PHE A 18 -1.64 21.56 -10.70
CA PHE A 18 -0.88 21.59 -9.46
C PHE A 18 -1.38 20.51 -8.49
N THR A 19 -0.49 19.84 -7.77
CA THR A 19 -0.53 19.66 -6.30
C THR A 19 0.52 18.66 -5.79
N THR A 20 1.31 19.16 -4.84
CA THR A 20 2.04 18.44 -3.78
C THR A 20 3.17 17.50 -4.21
N LYS A 21 4.35 17.75 -3.63
CA LYS A 21 5.61 16.99 -3.76
C LYS A 21 5.40 15.47 -3.55
N ARG A 22 4.94 14.75 -4.57
CA ARG A 22 5.02 13.29 -4.60
C ARG A 22 6.48 12.95 -4.85
N LYS A 23 7.14 12.42 -3.82
CA LYS A 23 8.45 11.79 -3.93
C LYS A 23 8.30 10.67 -4.96
N ILE A 24 8.75 10.94 -6.19
CA ILE A 24 8.64 10.04 -7.32
C ILE A 24 9.70 8.97 -7.07
N TYR A 25 9.30 7.82 -6.54
CA TYR A 25 10.22 6.70 -6.40
C TYR A 25 10.35 6.00 -7.74
N SER A 26 11.51 6.17 -8.38
CA SER A 26 11.93 5.47 -9.59
C SER A 26 12.01 3.96 -9.34
N TYR A 27 11.54 3.19 -10.31
CA TYR A 27 11.46 1.73 -10.36
C TYR A 27 12.84 1.09 -10.52
N GLU A 28 13.64 1.16 -9.46
CA GLU A 28 14.77 0.26 -9.24
C GLU A 28 14.79 -0.13 -7.74
N GLY A 29 14.22 -1.30 -7.43
CA GLY A 29 14.57 -2.10 -6.24
C GLY A 29 14.54 -1.45 -4.85
N PHE A 30 13.70 -0.46 -4.56
CA PHE A 30 13.71 0.21 -3.25
C PHE A 30 13.04 -0.62 -2.14
N LYS A 31 13.86 -1.37 -1.39
CA LYS A 31 13.49 -2.09 -0.18
C LYS A 31 13.33 -1.10 0.97
N LEU A 32 12.11 -0.67 1.27
CA LEU A 32 11.84 0.21 2.41
C LEU A 32 12.16 -0.52 3.71
N LYS A 33 13.10 0.02 4.49
CA LYS A 33 13.46 -0.58 5.79
C LYS A 33 12.45 -0.18 6.85
N VAL A 34 12.28 -1.03 7.88
CA VAL A 34 11.44 -0.70 9.05
C VAL A 34 11.72 0.71 9.60
N SER A 35 12.98 1.15 9.65
CA SER A 35 13.37 2.49 10.12
C SER A 35 12.76 3.63 9.31
N GLU A 36 12.50 3.41 8.03
CA GLU A 36 11.88 4.41 7.14
C GLU A 36 10.36 4.35 7.25
N LEU A 37 9.79 3.14 7.39
CA LEU A 37 8.36 2.93 7.60
C LEU A 37 7.82 3.57 8.88
N VAL A 38 8.64 3.61 9.94
CA VAL A 38 8.27 4.24 11.22
C VAL A 38 8.07 5.76 11.09
N ASN A 39 8.73 6.38 10.12
CA ASN A 39 8.68 7.83 9.91
C ASN A 39 7.67 8.23 8.83
N ASP A 40 7.06 7.28 8.13
CA ASP A 40 6.06 7.58 7.10
C ASP A 40 4.72 7.93 7.77
N PRO A 41 4.19 9.15 7.58
CA PRO A 41 2.96 9.58 8.25
C PRO A 41 1.75 8.70 7.89
N LEU A 42 1.68 8.13 6.68
CA LEU A 42 0.58 7.25 6.29
C LEU A 42 0.63 5.91 7.04
N ILE A 43 1.85 5.44 7.31
CA ILE A 43 2.08 4.17 8.02
C ILE A 43 1.90 4.35 9.52
N VAL A 44 2.31 5.49 10.06
CA VAL A 44 2.04 5.87 11.45
C VAL A 44 0.53 5.96 11.67
N ASP A 45 -0.20 6.73 10.85
CA ASP A 45 -1.66 6.88 10.93
C ASP A 45 -2.37 5.51 10.83
N TRP A 46 -1.92 4.67 9.90
CA TRP A 46 -2.42 3.31 9.75
C TRP A 46 -2.20 2.43 10.98
N ILE A 47 -1.00 2.46 11.57
CA ILE A 47 -0.68 1.68 12.78
C ILE A 47 -1.47 2.22 13.97
N ASP A 48 -1.56 3.53 14.12
CA ASP A 48 -2.20 4.15 15.26
C ASP A 48 -3.73 3.91 15.23
N THR A 49 -4.33 3.84 14.03
CA THR A 49 -5.73 3.39 13.83
C THR A 49 -5.98 1.98 14.36
N LEU A 50 -4.97 1.09 14.29
CA LEU A 50 -5.08 -0.28 14.80
C LEU A 50 -4.85 -0.38 16.32
N ASN A 51 -4.34 0.68 16.94
CA ASN A 51 -3.92 0.76 18.35
C ASN A 51 -3.24 -0.53 18.90
N PRO A 52 -2.17 -1.05 18.25
CA PRO A 52 -1.53 -2.28 18.68
C PRO A 52 -0.55 -2.05 19.84
N ALA A 53 -0.33 -3.08 20.65
CA ALA A 53 0.78 -3.10 21.62
C ALA A 53 2.14 -2.92 20.92
N ILE A 54 3.15 -2.41 21.65
CA ILE A 54 4.48 -2.07 21.12
C ILE A 54 5.13 -3.23 20.35
N ASN A 55 5.06 -4.45 20.88
CA ASN A 55 5.62 -5.64 20.23
C ASN A 55 4.87 -5.99 18.94
N THR A 56 3.55 -5.79 18.94
CA THR A 56 2.70 -5.99 17.77
C THR A 56 2.96 -4.92 16.69
N LYS A 57 3.22 -3.67 17.07
CA LYS A 57 3.64 -2.59 16.16
C LYS A 57 4.92 -2.96 15.41
N LYS A 58 5.94 -3.43 16.14
CA LYS A 58 7.20 -3.91 15.53
C LYS A 58 6.95 -5.04 14.54
N LEU A 59 6.10 -5.99 14.90
CA LEU A 59 5.78 -7.12 14.03
C LEU A 59 5.04 -6.68 12.75
N TYR A 60 4.12 -5.72 12.87
CA TYR A 60 3.40 -5.19 11.71
C TYR A 60 4.31 -4.44 10.74
N LEU A 61 5.25 -3.67 11.25
CA LEU A 61 6.24 -2.98 10.42
C LEU A 61 7.17 -3.96 9.70
N GLN A 62 7.61 -5.02 10.39
CA GLN A 62 8.40 -6.08 9.77
C GLN A 62 7.60 -6.87 8.72
N ALA A 63 6.32 -7.15 9.00
CA ALA A 63 5.43 -7.81 8.06
C ALA A 63 5.18 -6.95 6.81
N MET A 64 4.99 -5.63 7.00
CA MET A 64 4.87 -4.67 5.90
C MET A 64 6.13 -4.71 5.02
N GLN A 65 7.31 -4.58 5.62
CA GLN A 65 8.57 -4.63 4.87
C GLN A 65 8.68 -5.93 4.05
N ASN A 66 8.47 -7.08 4.68
CA ASN A 66 8.56 -8.37 3.98
C ASN A 66 7.56 -8.48 2.82
N PHE A 67 6.38 -7.88 2.96
CA PHE A 67 5.35 -7.90 1.94
C PHE A 67 5.63 -6.94 0.80
N THR A 68 6.15 -5.74 1.09
CA THR A 68 6.59 -4.79 0.07
C THR A 68 7.79 -5.34 -0.70
N ASP A 69 8.69 -6.02 0.00
CA ASP A 69 9.84 -6.71 -0.61
C ASP A 69 9.38 -7.83 -1.56
N TRP A 70 8.34 -8.59 -1.20
CA TRP A 70 7.79 -9.64 -2.06
C TRP A 70 6.94 -9.09 -3.21
N SER A 71 6.09 -8.09 -2.95
CA SER A 71 5.12 -7.57 -3.91
C SER A 71 5.70 -6.52 -4.86
N GLY A 72 6.89 -5.98 -4.54
CA GLY A 72 7.53 -4.89 -5.27
C GLY A 72 6.77 -3.56 -5.20
N LYS A 73 5.82 -3.42 -4.27
CA LYS A 73 5.00 -2.22 -4.10
C LYS A 73 5.44 -1.41 -2.91
N THR A 74 5.20 -0.11 -2.94
CA THR A 74 5.37 0.70 -1.73
C THR A 74 4.18 0.50 -0.78
N PRO A 75 4.39 0.63 0.54
CA PRO A 75 3.32 0.61 1.53
C PRO A 75 2.20 1.62 1.19
N SER A 76 2.58 2.80 0.73
CA SER A 76 1.65 3.88 0.36
C SER A 76 0.77 3.49 -0.82
N ASP A 77 1.34 2.86 -1.85
CA ASP A 77 0.57 2.36 -2.99
C ASP A 77 -0.46 1.32 -2.56
N LEU A 78 -0.08 0.38 -1.68
CA LEU A 78 -0.99 -0.63 -1.15
C LEU A 78 -2.15 -0.02 -0.35
N LEU A 79 -1.87 1.02 0.43
CA LEU A 79 -2.89 1.73 1.19
C LEU A 79 -3.81 2.56 0.29
N ILE A 80 -3.26 3.25 -0.72
CA ILE A 80 -4.04 4.03 -1.69
C ILE A 80 -4.93 3.10 -2.51
N GLU A 81 -4.39 2.02 -3.07
CA GLU A 81 -5.16 1.02 -3.83
C GLU A 81 -6.30 0.47 -2.97
N THR A 82 -6.05 0.17 -1.70
CA THR A 82 -7.08 -0.30 -0.77
C THR A 82 -8.15 0.78 -0.50
N LYS A 83 -7.76 2.04 -0.30
CA LYS A 83 -8.68 3.15 -0.08
C LYS A 83 -9.57 3.41 -1.30
N ASP A 84 -9.01 3.33 -2.50
CA ASP A 84 -9.76 3.50 -3.75
C ASP A 84 -10.73 2.33 -4.00
N GLU A 85 -10.31 1.09 -3.70
CA GLU A 85 -11.20 -0.08 -3.75
C GLU A 85 -12.37 0.06 -2.76
N ILE A 86 -12.12 0.58 -1.55
CA ILE A 86 -13.17 0.85 -0.57
C ILE A 86 -14.13 1.95 -1.07
N LYS A 87 -13.60 3.08 -1.58
CA LYS A 87 -14.42 4.17 -2.13
C LYS A 87 -15.27 3.73 -3.32
N SER A 88 -14.75 2.82 -4.15
CA SER A 88 -15.49 2.23 -5.27
C SER A 88 -16.54 1.19 -4.85
N GLY A 89 -16.71 0.94 -3.55
CA GLY A 89 -17.70 -0.01 -3.02
C GLY A 89 -17.40 -1.47 -3.35
N LYS A 90 -16.14 -1.81 -3.72
CA LYS A 90 -15.81 -3.19 -4.08
C LYS A 90 -15.95 -4.12 -2.88
N LEU A 91 -16.69 -5.20 -3.10
CA LEU A 91 -16.81 -6.30 -2.16
C LEU A 91 -15.43 -6.87 -1.85
N MET A 92 -15.21 -7.29 -0.61
CA MET A 92 -13.95 -7.88 -0.13
C MET A 92 -13.39 -9.01 -1.01
N ARG A 93 -14.27 -9.77 -1.67
CA ARG A 93 -13.87 -10.86 -2.57
C ARG A 93 -13.26 -10.39 -3.89
N GLN A 94 -13.57 -9.17 -4.31
CA GLN A 94 -13.12 -8.56 -5.58
C GLN A 94 -11.88 -7.67 -5.41
N ARG A 95 -11.45 -7.44 -4.17
CA ARG A 95 -10.31 -6.59 -3.84
C ARG A 95 -8.98 -7.26 -4.18
N LYS A 96 -8.07 -6.55 -4.84
CA LYS A 96 -6.77 -7.08 -5.27
C LYS A 96 -5.86 -7.42 -4.10
N ILE A 97 -5.94 -6.65 -3.02
CA ILE A 97 -5.18 -6.89 -1.79
C ILE A 97 -5.45 -8.28 -1.19
N LYS A 98 -6.65 -8.84 -1.34
CA LYS A 98 -6.93 -10.23 -0.95
C LYS A 98 -6.11 -11.24 -1.76
N SER A 99 -6.02 -11.03 -3.07
CA SER A 99 -5.18 -11.85 -3.96
C SER A 99 -3.72 -11.76 -3.55
N TYR A 100 -3.21 -10.55 -3.30
CA TYR A 100 -1.83 -10.35 -2.86
C TYR A 100 -1.54 -11.06 -1.53
N LEU A 101 -2.46 -10.98 -0.55
CA LEU A 101 -2.30 -11.68 0.74
C LEU A 101 -2.28 -13.21 0.59
N ILE A 102 -3.06 -13.76 -0.34
CA ILE A 102 -3.05 -15.20 -0.63
C ILE A 102 -1.71 -15.59 -1.29
N GLY A 103 -1.26 -14.82 -2.28
CA GLY A 103 0.03 -15.04 -2.95
C GLY A 103 1.21 -14.97 -1.98
N PHE A 104 1.20 -13.98 -1.09
CA PHE A 104 2.25 -13.83 -0.07
C PHE A 104 2.25 -14.99 0.90
N ARG A 105 1.07 -15.47 1.33
CA ARG A 105 0.99 -16.66 2.19
C ARG A 105 1.60 -17.88 1.52
N LYS A 106 1.31 -18.11 0.24
CA LYS A 106 1.90 -19.21 -0.53
C LYS A 106 3.42 -19.06 -0.60
N HIS A 107 3.92 -17.86 -0.90
CA HIS A 107 5.34 -17.57 -0.91
C HIS A 107 6.03 -17.89 0.44
N LEU A 108 5.40 -17.54 1.56
CA LEU A 108 5.95 -17.87 2.89
C LEU A 108 5.90 -19.39 3.18
N GLN A 109 4.90 -20.10 2.67
CA GLN A 109 4.82 -21.57 2.75
C GLN A 109 5.91 -22.24 1.91
N ASP A 110 6.18 -21.71 0.71
CA ASP A 110 7.24 -22.20 -0.18
C ASP A 110 8.63 -22.00 0.41
N GLN A 111 8.82 -20.95 1.22
CA GLN A 111 10.03 -20.74 2.03
C GLN A 111 10.17 -21.71 3.23
N LYS A 112 9.27 -22.69 3.37
CA LYS A 112 9.25 -23.69 4.46
C LYS A 112 9.25 -23.07 5.86
N LEU A 113 8.66 -21.88 6.01
CA LEU A 113 8.49 -21.25 7.31
C LEU A 113 7.43 -22.01 8.12
N SER A 114 7.61 -22.07 9.44
CA SER A 114 6.61 -22.68 10.32
C SER A 114 5.28 -21.93 10.24
N ASP A 115 4.16 -22.62 10.45
CA ASP A 115 2.83 -22.00 10.47
C ASP A 115 2.72 -20.84 11.46
N LEU A 116 3.43 -20.93 12.59
CA LEU A 116 3.52 -19.86 13.58
C LEU A 116 4.25 -18.63 13.00
N SER A 117 5.37 -18.84 12.32
CA SER A 117 6.12 -17.79 11.63
C SER A 117 5.31 -17.17 10.49
N ILE A 118 4.56 -17.97 9.72
CA ILE A 118 3.66 -17.49 8.67
C ILE A 118 2.55 -16.63 9.28
N ARG A 119 1.95 -17.05 10.39
CA ARG A 119 0.90 -16.27 11.07
C ARG A 119 1.43 -14.94 11.60
N SER A 120 2.65 -14.95 12.13
CA SER A 120 3.35 -13.77 12.67
C SER A 120 3.75 -12.79 11.56
N LYS A 121 4.30 -13.31 10.44
CA LYS A 121 4.75 -12.51 9.27
C LYS A 121 3.63 -12.15 8.30
N SER A 122 2.52 -12.86 8.34
CA SER A 122 1.29 -12.51 7.62
C SER A 122 0.80 -11.16 8.14
N LEU A 123 0.47 -10.24 7.23
CA LEU A 123 -0.16 -8.95 7.51
C LEU A 123 -1.57 -9.09 8.09
N SER A 124 -1.63 -9.61 9.31
CA SER A 124 -2.82 -9.66 10.17
C SER A 124 -3.37 -8.24 10.40
N ALA A 125 -2.49 -7.23 10.42
CA ALA A 125 -2.84 -5.81 10.44
C ALA A 125 -3.69 -5.36 9.24
N PHE A 126 -3.32 -5.72 7.99
CA PHE A 126 -4.14 -5.34 6.82
C PHE A 126 -5.50 -6.01 6.85
N ARG A 127 -5.59 -7.26 7.32
CA ARG A 127 -6.89 -7.93 7.47
C ARG A 127 -7.82 -7.15 8.40
N ARG A 128 -7.29 -6.56 9.48
CA ARG A 128 -8.06 -5.73 10.40
C ARG A 128 -8.50 -4.41 9.77
N VAL A 129 -7.64 -3.78 8.98
CA VAL A 129 -8.00 -2.55 8.23
C VAL A 129 -9.06 -2.82 7.17
N GLN A 130 -9.08 -4.00 6.58
CA GLN A 130 -10.13 -4.37 5.63
C GLN A 130 -11.46 -4.78 6.29
N GLY A 131 -11.42 -5.21 7.57
CA GLY A 131 -12.57 -5.72 8.32
C GLY A 131 -13.24 -4.72 9.26
N ASN A 132 -12.58 -3.61 9.59
CA ASN A 132 -13.13 -2.53 10.43
C ASN A 132 -13.83 -1.42 9.62
N CYS A 133 -13.99 -1.58 8.30
CA CYS A 133 -14.90 -0.75 7.51
C CYS A 133 -16.25 -1.47 7.43
N VAL A 134 -16.98 -1.49 8.54
CA VAL A 134 -18.44 -1.67 8.58
C VAL A 134 -19.02 -0.35 9.03
#